data_AF-A0A6C8DCK6-F1
#
_entry.id   AF-A0A6C8DCK6-F1
#
_cell.length_a   1.000
_cell.length_b   1.000
_cell.length_c   1.000
_cell.angle_alpha   90.00
_cell.angle_beta   90.00
_cell.angle_gamma   90.00
#
_symmetry.space_group_name_H-M   'P 1'
#
loop_
_entity.id
_entity.type
_entity.pdbx_description
1 polymer ?
#
loop_
_entity_poly.entity_id
_entity_poly.type
_entity_poly.pdbx_seq_one_letter_code
_entity_poly.pdbx_strand_id
1 'polypeptide(L)'
;MNNFKELAKLVKNRKENINLFYDLLDSEQWGEYFERLLTLSELKRDKTTLLAILRRLVDLKEENLIQEWKKNNFKEEKITKLKHKFYEEIRKFYEKEHQELIYEIKERKIVNDFYQVLIQGVHNIGLVINAFEVSWTKEIIEKNNKILATQFPNLNDAMEFLRKNQLYQTTPKGDICERSYGVLVRIGNMWKFVPYARFFEDEILKLEFAFDDMIDKLKQIAKNEDELAYIEYFQKLKLAFCEKEEEKVIGAWQEAEFAWMKVKSPLQVGHPLEYYEDNYTHAVALEWDIRIEDESDFDALKFSKDIKQSFMRVYENIGIQDEQLKNEVLHNIDKTQLYVCAPMIYYGAELKGLFSAQVVPNDEFVSSIAGKKIFAFLNFVYENAKTKPFMRIASEIFNKDFLDYGRDILFFKEKIWKRVYEVSTIGHEFGHIFFIAKDSEKLMNQSGFFKNIEEYKATSGGLVNFFYHEQEDLKLPVFHELIKRAVSLIAWQRVEEVKPYYTEGLIHLSLLFQSGVLKFENNR
;
A
#
# COMPACT_ATOMS: atom_id res chain seq x y z
N MET A 1 1.18 -3.55 -31.55
CA MET A 1 1.99 -2.46 -30.99
C MET A 1 1.32 -2.06 -29.68
N ASN A 2 2.06 -1.82 -28.60
CA ASN A 2 1.45 -1.46 -27.30
C ASN A 2 1.25 0.05 -27.22
N ASN A 3 0.06 0.49 -26.80
CA ASN A 3 -0.25 1.89 -26.52
C ASN A 3 -0.58 2.10 -25.03
N PHE A 4 0.44 2.04 -24.18
CA PHE A 4 0.29 2.19 -22.73
C PHE A 4 -0.25 3.56 -22.30
N LYS A 5 0.01 4.62 -23.08
CA LYS A 5 -0.56 5.96 -22.84
C LYS A 5 -2.08 5.97 -23.02
N GLU A 6 -2.59 5.33 -24.07
CA GLU A 6 -4.02 5.19 -24.28
C GLU A 6 -4.67 4.30 -23.21
N LEU A 7 -3.96 3.23 -22.78
CA LEU A 7 -4.40 2.40 -21.67
C LEU A 7 -4.54 3.21 -20.37
N ALA A 8 -3.51 3.98 -20.00
CA ALA A 8 -3.54 4.85 -18.82
C ALA A 8 -4.69 5.86 -18.88
N LYS A 9 -4.92 6.48 -20.04
CA LYS A 9 -6.05 7.39 -20.26
C LYS A 9 -7.40 6.69 -20.09
N LEU A 10 -7.54 5.46 -20.59
CA LEU A 10 -8.77 4.67 -20.44
C LEU A 10 -9.05 4.35 -18.96
N VAL A 11 -8.02 3.93 -18.22
CA VAL A 11 -8.09 3.66 -16.77
C VAL A 11 -8.50 4.92 -16.00
N LYS A 12 -7.88 6.06 -16.31
CA LYS A 12 -8.22 7.36 -15.72
C LYS A 12 -9.68 7.71 -15.94
N ASN A 13 -10.19 7.60 -17.18
CA ASN A 13 -11.59 7.90 -17.50
C ASN A 13 -12.57 7.00 -16.73
N ARG A 14 -12.26 5.70 -16.61
CA ARG A 14 -13.08 4.77 -15.81
C ARG A 14 -13.14 5.20 -14.34
N LYS A 15 -12.00 5.60 -13.77
CA LYS A 15 -11.96 6.11 -12.40
C LYS A 15 -12.72 7.42 -12.22
N GLU A 16 -12.59 8.36 -13.16
CA GLU A 16 -13.36 9.60 -13.17
C GLU A 16 -14.88 9.31 -13.18
N ASN A 17 -15.34 8.35 -13.99
CA ASN A 17 -16.75 7.95 -14.00
C ASN A 17 -17.22 7.40 -12.65
N ILE A 18 -16.40 6.60 -11.96
CA ILE A 18 -16.72 6.12 -10.61
C ILE A 18 -16.77 7.28 -9.61
N ASN A 19 -15.87 8.27 -9.74
CA ASN A 19 -15.84 9.44 -8.87
C ASN A 19 -17.10 10.31 -9.03
N LEU A 20 -17.75 10.31 -10.19
CA LEU A 20 -19.03 11.02 -10.40
C LEU A 20 -20.16 10.49 -9.50
N PHE A 21 -20.02 9.31 -8.87
CA PHE A 21 -20.99 8.87 -7.88
C PHE A 21 -21.08 9.80 -6.66
N TYR A 22 -20.07 10.63 -6.40
CA TYR A 22 -20.18 11.67 -5.37
C TYR A 22 -21.24 12.72 -5.68
N ASP A 23 -21.62 12.94 -6.94
CA ASP A 23 -22.69 13.86 -7.32
C ASP A 23 -24.05 13.44 -6.77
N LEU A 24 -24.21 12.15 -6.38
CA LEU A 24 -25.40 11.65 -5.71
C LEU A 24 -25.65 12.33 -4.35
N LEU A 25 -24.63 12.93 -3.73
CA LEU A 25 -24.77 13.68 -2.48
C LEU A 25 -25.66 14.92 -2.61
N ASP A 26 -25.83 15.41 -3.83
CA ASP A 26 -26.66 16.57 -4.15
C ASP A 26 -27.96 16.16 -4.89
N SER A 27 -28.21 14.84 -5.00
CA SER A 27 -29.43 14.27 -5.60
C SER A 27 -30.37 13.69 -4.52
N GLU A 28 -31.68 13.85 -4.73
CA GLU A 28 -32.70 13.16 -3.92
C GLU A 28 -32.91 11.70 -4.34
N GLN A 29 -32.57 11.36 -5.59
CA GLN A 29 -32.74 10.03 -6.17
C GLN A 29 -31.38 9.34 -6.33
N TRP A 30 -31.19 8.19 -5.69
CA TRP A 30 -29.88 7.50 -5.65
C TRP A 30 -29.75 6.39 -6.69
N GLY A 31 -30.86 5.97 -7.31
CA GLY A 31 -30.88 4.84 -8.24
C GLY A 31 -30.82 3.48 -7.51
N GLU A 32 -31.25 2.43 -8.20
CA GLU A 32 -31.49 1.11 -7.60
C GLU A 32 -30.27 0.54 -6.89
N TYR A 33 -29.08 0.68 -7.47
CA TYR A 33 -27.83 0.15 -6.89
C TYR A 33 -27.55 0.74 -5.49
N PHE A 34 -27.65 2.06 -5.33
CA PHE A 34 -27.39 2.73 -4.07
C PHE A 34 -28.53 2.57 -3.06
N GLU A 35 -29.79 2.44 -3.51
CA GLU A 35 -30.90 2.07 -2.64
C GLU A 35 -30.72 0.67 -2.03
N ARG A 36 -30.16 -0.27 -2.81
CA ARG A 36 -29.79 -1.61 -2.30
C ARG A 36 -28.65 -1.52 -1.28
N LEU A 37 -27.62 -0.70 -1.52
CA LEU A 37 -26.53 -0.49 -0.57
C LEU A 37 -27.02 0.18 0.73
N LEU A 38 -27.94 1.15 0.63
CA LEU A 38 -28.58 1.74 1.80
C LEU A 38 -29.33 0.66 2.60
N THR A 39 -30.13 -0.16 1.92
CA THR A 39 -30.85 -1.27 2.57
C THR A 39 -29.88 -2.25 3.23
N LEU A 40 -28.79 -2.59 2.55
CA LEU A 40 -27.74 -3.47 3.07
C LEU A 40 -27.07 -2.90 4.32
N SER A 41 -26.89 -1.58 4.39
CA SER A 41 -26.28 -0.90 5.54
C SER A 41 -27.12 -1.00 6.81
N GLU A 42 -28.43 -1.23 6.67
CA GLU A 42 -29.42 -1.16 7.75
C GLU A 42 -29.42 0.20 8.49
N LEU A 43 -28.88 1.25 7.87
CA LEU A 43 -28.86 2.62 8.39
C LEU A 43 -30.05 3.43 7.83
N LYS A 44 -30.29 4.59 8.43
CA LYS A 44 -31.33 5.52 7.95
C LYS A 44 -30.87 6.25 6.70
N ARG A 45 -31.83 6.66 5.87
CA ARG A 45 -31.54 7.52 4.71
C ARG A 45 -31.14 8.93 5.19
N ASP A 46 -29.85 9.22 5.12
CA ASP A 46 -29.32 10.57 5.32
C ASP A 46 -28.04 10.80 4.51
N LYS A 47 -27.61 12.07 4.39
CA LYS A 47 -26.44 12.46 3.60
C LYS A 47 -25.13 11.87 4.16
N THR A 48 -25.05 11.67 5.47
CA THR A 48 -23.88 11.06 6.14
C THR A 48 -23.74 9.58 5.84
N THR A 49 -24.85 8.84 5.80
CA THR A 49 -24.92 7.43 5.43
C THR A 49 -24.57 7.25 3.96
N LEU A 50 -25.12 8.08 3.07
CA LEU A 50 -24.76 8.04 1.66
C LEU A 50 -23.26 8.31 1.48
N LEU A 51 -22.71 9.34 2.14
CA LEU A 51 -21.29 9.62 2.10
C LEU A 51 -20.45 8.43 2.58
N ALA A 52 -20.85 7.75 3.66
CA ALA A 52 -20.15 6.57 4.15
C ALA A 52 -20.19 5.40 3.16
N ILE A 53 -21.33 5.17 2.48
CA ILE A 53 -21.48 4.16 1.43
C ILE A 53 -20.59 4.51 0.22
N LEU A 54 -20.62 5.77 -0.22
CA LEU A 54 -19.81 6.26 -1.34
C LEU A 54 -18.32 6.11 -1.04
N ARG A 55 -17.87 6.47 0.16
CA ARG A 55 -16.46 6.27 0.56
C ARG A 55 -16.06 4.79 0.59
N ARG A 56 -16.97 3.90 0.99
CA ARG A 56 -16.70 2.45 0.93
C ARG A 56 -16.55 1.95 -0.50
N LEU A 57 -17.35 2.45 -1.45
CA LEU A 57 -17.32 2.04 -2.84
C LEU A 57 -16.19 2.72 -3.63
N VAL A 58 -16.15 4.04 -3.63
CA VAL A 58 -15.28 4.87 -4.48
C VAL A 58 -13.86 4.96 -3.93
N ASP A 59 -13.71 5.13 -2.61
CA ASP A 59 -12.39 5.24 -1.98
C ASP A 59 -11.87 3.89 -1.46
N LEU A 60 -12.70 2.83 -1.55
CA LEU A 60 -12.46 1.51 -0.97
C LEU A 60 -12.32 1.48 0.56
N LYS A 61 -12.76 2.55 1.25
CA LYS A 61 -12.51 2.77 2.69
C LYS A 61 -13.71 2.46 3.57
N GLU A 62 -13.54 1.57 4.54
CA GLU A 62 -14.63 1.10 5.39
C GLU A 62 -14.87 1.90 6.68
N GLU A 63 -13.93 2.76 7.08
CA GLU A 63 -13.92 3.38 8.41
C GLU A 63 -15.15 4.27 8.63
N ASN A 64 -15.57 5.01 7.60
CA ASN A 64 -16.76 5.86 7.67
C ASN A 64 -18.02 5.06 7.93
N LEU A 65 -18.18 3.92 7.27
CA LEU A 65 -19.36 3.08 7.43
C LEU A 65 -19.36 2.40 8.80
N ILE A 66 -18.18 1.95 9.28
CA ILE A 66 -18.00 1.44 10.64
C ILE A 66 -18.38 2.50 11.68
N GLN A 67 -17.97 3.76 11.49
CA GLN A 67 -18.32 4.86 12.39
C GLN A 67 -19.83 5.11 12.42
N GLU A 68 -20.51 5.09 11.28
CA GLU A 68 -21.97 5.26 11.23
C GLU A 68 -22.70 4.10 11.94
N TRP A 69 -22.26 2.86 11.77
CA TRP A 69 -22.83 1.73 12.53
C TRP A 69 -22.61 1.86 14.04
N LYS A 70 -21.41 2.31 14.47
CA LYS A 70 -21.11 2.56 15.89
C LYS A 70 -21.99 3.66 16.47
N LYS A 71 -22.18 4.78 15.76
CA LYS A 71 -23.10 5.87 16.16
C LYS A 71 -24.54 5.40 16.33
N ASN A 72 -24.95 4.40 15.54
CA ASN A 72 -26.27 3.78 15.61
C ASN A 72 -26.33 2.59 16.58
N ASN A 73 -25.33 2.44 17.47
CA ASN A 73 -25.26 1.42 18.52
C ASN A 73 -25.29 -0.04 18.01
N PHE A 74 -24.75 -0.30 16.82
CA PHE A 74 -24.63 -1.67 16.33
C PHE A 74 -23.55 -2.41 17.13
N LYS A 75 -23.82 -3.66 17.50
CA LYS A 75 -22.85 -4.52 18.18
C LYS A 75 -21.73 -4.94 17.23
N GLU A 76 -20.52 -5.17 17.75
CA GLU A 76 -19.34 -5.56 16.95
C GLU A 76 -19.60 -6.79 16.07
N GLU A 77 -20.27 -7.83 16.57
CA GLU A 77 -20.62 -9.01 15.76
C GLU A 77 -21.52 -8.68 14.55
N LYS A 78 -22.42 -7.70 14.71
CA LYS A 78 -23.26 -7.22 13.62
C LYS A 78 -22.45 -6.40 12.63
N ILE A 79 -21.58 -5.53 13.12
CA ILE A 79 -20.65 -4.73 12.30
C ILE A 79 -19.80 -5.67 11.44
N THR A 80 -19.16 -6.69 12.02
CA THR A 80 -18.38 -7.68 11.27
C THR A 80 -19.19 -8.33 10.15
N LYS A 81 -20.43 -8.78 10.43
CA LYS A 81 -21.30 -9.37 9.40
C LYS A 81 -21.62 -8.38 8.27
N LEU A 82 -21.87 -7.11 8.60
CA LEU A 82 -22.15 -6.09 7.59
C LEU A 82 -20.90 -5.74 6.78
N LYS A 83 -19.71 -5.71 7.38
CA LYS A 83 -18.44 -5.54 6.67
C LYS A 83 -18.26 -6.60 5.58
N HIS A 84 -18.48 -7.88 5.90
CA HIS A 84 -18.43 -8.97 4.92
C HIS A 84 -19.42 -8.79 3.78
N LYS A 85 -20.66 -8.42 4.09
CA LYS A 85 -21.68 -8.17 3.08
C LYS A 85 -21.30 -7.00 2.16
N PHE A 86 -20.76 -5.92 2.71
CA PHE A 86 -20.30 -4.79 1.93
C PHE A 86 -19.09 -5.16 1.06
N TYR A 87 -18.10 -5.84 1.63
CA TYR A 87 -16.96 -6.34 0.87
C TYR A 87 -17.41 -7.17 -0.34
N GLU A 88 -18.38 -8.06 -0.15
CA GLU A 88 -18.95 -8.88 -1.23
C GLU A 88 -19.62 -8.04 -2.34
N GLU A 89 -20.37 -7.00 -1.99
CA GLU A 89 -20.97 -6.11 -2.99
C GLU A 89 -19.94 -5.23 -3.72
N ILE A 90 -18.93 -4.74 -3.00
CA ILE A 90 -17.82 -3.99 -3.58
C ILE A 90 -17.02 -4.89 -4.53
N ARG A 91 -16.73 -6.13 -4.12
CA ARG A 91 -16.10 -7.14 -4.96
C ARG A 91 -16.83 -7.30 -6.29
N LYS A 92 -18.13 -7.59 -6.25
CA LYS A 92 -18.93 -7.80 -7.47
C LYS A 92 -18.90 -6.58 -8.41
N PHE A 93 -18.98 -5.38 -7.84
CA PHE A 93 -18.90 -4.14 -8.60
C PHE A 93 -17.57 -4.06 -9.35
N TYR A 94 -16.45 -4.20 -8.65
CA TYR A 94 -15.13 -4.05 -9.25
C TYR A 94 -14.74 -5.21 -10.17
N GLU A 95 -15.12 -6.45 -9.86
CA GLU A 95 -14.93 -7.58 -10.79
C GLU A 95 -15.59 -7.32 -12.15
N LYS A 96 -16.81 -6.78 -12.13
CA LYS A 96 -17.54 -6.39 -13.33
C LYS A 96 -16.83 -5.22 -14.05
N GLU A 97 -16.52 -4.14 -13.35
CA GLU A 97 -15.83 -2.98 -13.93
C GLU A 97 -14.47 -3.37 -14.55
N HIS A 98 -13.70 -4.21 -13.87
CA HIS A 98 -12.42 -4.72 -14.38
C HIS A 98 -12.63 -5.56 -15.64
N GLN A 99 -13.61 -6.47 -15.65
CA GLN A 99 -13.86 -7.31 -16.83
C GLN A 99 -14.33 -6.48 -18.03
N GLU A 100 -15.14 -5.45 -17.82
CA GLU A 100 -15.56 -4.52 -18.87
C GLU A 100 -14.39 -3.70 -19.44
N LEU A 101 -13.50 -3.20 -18.57
CA LEU A 101 -12.25 -2.56 -18.99
C LEU A 101 -11.42 -3.50 -19.88
N ILE A 102 -11.27 -4.76 -19.48
CA ILE A 102 -10.48 -5.76 -20.22
C ILE A 102 -11.09 -6.05 -21.60
N TYR A 103 -12.42 -6.12 -21.70
CA TYR A 103 -13.10 -6.24 -23.00
C TYR A 103 -12.84 -5.04 -23.89
N GLU A 104 -12.94 -3.83 -23.35
CA GLU A 104 -12.70 -2.61 -24.11
C GLU A 104 -11.24 -2.50 -24.60
N ILE A 105 -10.26 -2.89 -23.77
CA ILE A 105 -8.84 -2.98 -24.15
C ILE A 105 -8.67 -3.91 -25.36
N LYS A 106 -9.36 -5.07 -25.34
CA LYS A 106 -9.33 -6.08 -26.40
C LYS A 106 -9.94 -5.57 -27.70
N GLU A 107 -11.14 -5.00 -27.62
CA GLU A 107 -11.90 -4.50 -28.78
C GLU A 107 -11.14 -3.40 -29.50
N ARG A 108 -10.55 -2.48 -28.73
CA ARG A 108 -9.75 -1.36 -29.25
C ARG A 108 -8.33 -1.77 -29.64
N LYS A 109 -7.89 -2.99 -29.32
CA LYS A 109 -6.53 -3.50 -29.59
C LYS A 109 -5.43 -2.58 -29.05
N ILE A 110 -5.63 -2.06 -27.83
CA ILE A 110 -4.73 -1.08 -27.20
C ILE A 110 -3.34 -1.68 -26.95
N VAL A 111 -3.30 -2.97 -26.61
CA VAL A 111 -2.07 -3.72 -26.33
C VAL A 111 -1.93 -4.92 -27.26
N ASN A 112 -0.72 -5.47 -27.37
CA ASN A 112 -0.45 -6.67 -28.15
C ASN A 112 -1.07 -7.93 -27.50
N ASP A 113 -1.01 -9.06 -28.22
CA ASP A 113 -1.58 -10.32 -27.76
C ASP A 113 -0.98 -10.82 -26.44
N PHE A 114 0.32 -10.59 -26.19
CA PHE A 114 0.96 -10.96 -24.93
C PHE A 114 0.34 -10.23 -23.75
N TYR A 115 0.27 -8.89 -23.83
CA TYR A 115 -0.30 -8.07 -22.76
C TYR A 115 -1.81 -8.29 -22.61
N GLN A 116 -2.52 -8.61 -23.69
CA GLN A 116 -3.93 -8.99 -23.62
C GLN A 116 -4.13 -10.28 -22.80
N VAL A 117 -3.31 -11.30 -23.04
CA VAL A 117 -3.33 -12.56 -22.28
C VAL A 117 -2.89 -12.34 -20.84
N LEU A 118 -1.85 -11.53 -20.62
CA LEU A 118 -1.35 -11.16 -19.30
C LEU A 118 -2.45 -10.52 -18.46
N ILE A 119 -3.09 -9.47 -18.96
CA ILE A 119 -4.13 -8.74 -18.24
C ILE A 119 -5.31 -9.65 -17.89
N GLN A 120 -5.78 -10.46 -18.85
CA GLN A 120 -6.88 -11.39 -18.59
C GLN A 120 -6.48 -12.48 -17.58
N GLY A 121 -5.26 -13.02 -17.67
CA GLY A 121 -4.77 -14.04 -16.75
C GLY A 121 -4.63 -13.51 -15.32
N VAL A 122 -4.09 -12.29 -15.16
CA VAL A 122 -3.99 -11.62 -13.86
C VAL A 122 -5.39 -11.32 -13.29
N HIS A 123 -6.37 -10.92 -14.11
CA HIS A 123 -7.77 -10.81 -13.69
C HIS A 123 -8.32 -12.14 -13.18
N ASN A 124 -8.12 -13.23 -13.92
CA ASN A 124 -8.61 -14.56 -13.55
C ASN A 124 -8.01 -15.04 -12.21
N ILE A 125 -6.71 -14.82 -11.99
CA ILE A 125 -6.05 -15.08 -10.70
C ILE A 125 -6.67 -14.19 -9.61
N GLY A 126 -6.91 -12.92 -9.92
CA GLY A 126 -7.55 -11.95 -9.02
C GLY A 126 -8.93 -12.39 -8.53
N LEU A 127 -9.75 -13.00 -9.39
CA LEU A 127 -11.05 -13.57 -8.99
C LEU A 127 -10.89 -14.67 -7.93
N VAL A 128 -9.85 -15.51 -8.07
CA VAL A 128 -9.54 -16.53 -7.06
C VAL A 128 -9.03 -15.89 -5.78
N ILE A 129 -8.13 -14.90 -5.88
CA ILE A 129 -7.60 -14.15 -4.74
C ILE A 129 -8.72 -13.47 -3.95
N ASN A 130 -9.70 -12.86 -4.61
CA ASN A 130 -10.87 -12.27 -3.97
C ASN A 130 -11.64 -13.28 -3.10
N ALA A 131 -11.81 -14.51 -3.59
CA ALA A 131 -12.47 -15.56 -2.83
C ALA A 131 -11.60 -16.04 -1.66
N PHE A 132 -10.29 -16.18 -1.90
CA PHE A 132 -9.32 -16.62 -0.90
C PHE A 132 -9.17 -15.61 0.24
N GLU A 133 -9.16 -14.31 -0.05
CA GLU A 133 -9.08 -13.23 0.94
C GLU A 133 -10.21 -13.30 1.99
N VAL A 134 -11.40 -13.75 1.59
CA VAL A 134 -12.52 -13.95 2.53
C VAL A 134 -12.23 -15.09 3.51
N SER A 135 -11.67 -16.19 3.04
CA SER A 135 -11.25 -17.32 3.89
C SER A 135 -10.09 -16.93 4.80
N TRP A 136 -9.10 -16.22 4.24
CA TRP A 136 -7.92 -15.70 4.93
C TRP A 136 -8.30 -14.78 6.08
N THR A 137 -9.12 -13.75 5.81
CA THR A 137 -9.58 -12.78 6.81
C THR A 137 -10.32 -13.48 7.96
N LYS A 138 -11.22 -14.42 7.65
CA LYS A 138 -12.00 -15.12 8.69
C LYS A 138 -11.12 -15.93 9.63
N GLU A 139 -10.15 -16.65 9.10
CA GLU A 139 -9.32 -17.55 9.91
C GLU A 139 -8.24 -16.79 10.67
N ILE A 140 -7.53 -15.87 10.02
CA ILE A 140 -6.39 -15.18 10.63
C ILE A 140 -6.87 -13.99 11.46
N ILE A 141 -7.60 -13.06 10.85
CA ILE A 141 -7.99 -11.81 11.51
C ILE A 141 -9.13 -12.02 12.50
N GLU A 142 -10.20 -12.68 12.09
CA GLU A 142 -11.43 -12.72 12.91
C GLU A 142 -11.42 -13.81 13.98
N LYS A 143 -10.63 -14.87 13.76
CA LYS A 143 -10.51 -16.01 14.67
C LYS A 143 -9.18 -15.98 15.41
N ASN A 144 -8.03 -16.14 14.74
CA ASN A 144 -6.75 -16.27 15.42
C ASN A 144 -6.36 -15.01 16.20
N ASN A 145 -6.41 -13.84 15.57
CA ASN A 145 -6.05 -12.58 16.23
C ASN A 145 -6.98 -12.27 17.39
N LYS A 146 -8.28 -12.61 17.27
CA LYS A 146 -9.25 -12.48 18.35
C LYS A 146 -8.98 -13.44 19.52
N ILE A 147 -8.59 -14.68 19.24
CA ILE A 147 -8.21 -15.66 20.27
C ILE A 147 -6.96 -15.16 21.01
N LEU A 148 -5.91 -14.75 20.29
CA LEU A 148 -4.67 -14.26 20.89
C LEU A 148 -4.92 -12.99 21.72
N ALA A 149 -5.70 -12.04 21.19
CA ALA A 149 -6.09 -10.82 21.92
C ALA A 149 -6.87 -11.11 23.21
N THR A 150 -7.60 -12.23 23.27
CA THR A 150 -8.33 -12.65 24.48
C THR A 150 -7.43 -13.40 25.46
N GLN A 151 -6.43 -14.12 24.97
CA GLN A 151 -5.53 -14.95 25.77
C GLN A 151 -4.42 -14.15 26.44
N PHE A 152 -3.93 -13.09 25.79
CA PHE A 152 -2.78 -12.32 26.25
C PHE A 152 -3.18 -10.90 26.63
N PRO A 153 -2.68 -10.36 27.76
CA PRO A 153 -3.04 -9.02 28.22
C PRO A 153 -2.39 -7.91 27.38
N ASN A 154 -1.29 -8.20 26.69
CA ASN A 154 -0.62 -7.28 25.77
C ASN A 154 0.07 -8.04 24.62
N LEU A 155 0.43 -7.30 23.57
CA LEU A 155 1.02 -7.88 22.36
C LEU A 155 2.39 -8.52 22.62
N ASN A 156 3.23 -7.95 23.48
CA ASN A 156 4.57 -8.49 23.77
C ASN A 156 4.50 -9.90 24.35
N ASP A 157 3.56 -10.15 25.27
CA ASP A 157 3.36 -11.47 25.86
C ASP A 157 2.93 -12.49 24.81
N ALA A 158 2.06 -12.08 23.87
CA ALA A 158 1.65 -12.92 22.75
C ALA A 158 2.85 -13.23 21.83
N MET A 159 3.67 -12.23 21.49
CA MET A 159 4.86 -12.43 20.66
C MET A 159 5.90 -13.34 21.32
N GLU A 160 6.09 -13.21 22.64
CA GLU A 160 6.98 -14.11 23.39
C GLU A 160 6.45 -15.55 23.38
N PHE A 161 5.13 -15.74 23.54
CA PHE A 161 4.50 -17.04 23.41
C PHE A 161 4.74 -17.65 22.02
N LEU A 162 4.51 -16.90 20.94
CA LEU A 162 4.74 -17.36 19.57
C LEU A 162 6.20 -17.78 19.36
N ARG A 163 7.15 -16.97 19.84
CA ARG A 163 8.59 -17.27 19.77
C ARG A 163 8.96 -18.54 20.54
N LYS A 164 8.52 -18.68 21.79
CA LYS A 164 8.82 -19.86 22.63
C LYS A 164 8.28 -21.16 22.05
N ASN A 165 7.15 -21.09 21.35
CA ASN A 165 6.47 -22.25 20.75
C ASN A 165 6.84 -22.47 19.28
N GLN A 166 7.80 -21.72 18.72
CA GLN A 166 8.23 -21.83 17.32
C GLN A 166 7.08 -21.66 16.32
N LEU A 167 6.23 -20.66 16.57
CA LEU A 167 5.04 -20.37 15.76
C LEU A 167 5.32 -19.24 14.76
N TYR A 168 6.32 -19.43 13.93
CA TYR A 168 6.83 -18.47 12.94
C TYR A 168 7.51 -19.22 11.80
N GLN A 169 7.74 -18.55 10.68
CA GLN A 169 8.56 -19.09 9.58
C GLN A 169 9.99 -18.57 9.66
N THR A 170 10.92 -19.34 9.12
CA THR A 170 12.34 -18.99 9.06
C THR A 170 12.78 -18.72 7.63
N THR A 171 13.77 -17.84 7.49
CA THR A 171 14.49 -17.63 6.24
C THR A 171 15.30 -18.88 5.86
N PRO A 172 15.79 -19.00 4.62
CA PRO A 172 16.69 -20.10 4.22
C PRO A 172 17.98 -20.22 5.07
N LYS A 173 18.34 -19.18 5.82
CA LYS A 173 19.49 -19.18 6.73
C LYS A 173 19.16 -19.64 8.15
N GLY A 174 17.88 -19.89 8.45
CA GLY A 174 17.39 -20.30 9.77
C GLY A 174 17.02 -19.13 10.70
N ASP A 175 17.20 -17.87 10.27
CA ASP A 175 16.74 -16.70 11.03
C ASP A 175 15.21 -16.62 11.02
N ILE A 176 14.59 -16.15 12.11
CA ILE A 176 13.14 -15.86 12.15
C ILE A 176 12.83 -14.79 11.08
N CYS A 177 11.88 -15.08 10.20
CA CYS A 177 11.44 -14.13 9.19
C CYS A 177 10.47 -13.11 9.80
N GLU A 178 10.53 -11.86 9.34
CA GLU A 178 9.66 -10.79 9.82
C GLU A 178 8.21 -10.95 9.38
N ARG A 179 7.98 -11.72 8.31
CA ARG A 179 6.69 -12.01 7.68
C ARG A 179 6.48 -13.51 7.57
N SER A 180 5.24 -13.91 7.33
CA SER A 180 4.90 -15.31 7.13
C SER A 180 3.82 -15.51 6.06
N TYR A 181 3.79 -16.71 5.49
CA TYR A 181 2.78 -17.21 4.56
C TYR A 181 2.16 -18.48 5.14
N GLY A 182 1.57 -18.35 6.32
CA GLY A 182 0.97 -19.45 7.05
C GLY A 182 -0.08 -19.03 8.07
N VAL A 183 -0.70 -20.03 8.68
CA VAL A 183 -1.85 -19.89 9.57
C VAL A 183 -1.54 -20.60 10.88
N LEU A 184 -1.93 -19.97 11.99
CA LEU A 184 -1.99 -20.66 13.28
C LEU A 184 -3.18 -21.61 13.33
N VAL A 185 -2.91 -22.88 13.57
CA VAL A 185 -3.91 -23.93 13.72
C VAL A 185 -3.86 -24.48 15.13
N ARG A 186 -5.02 -24.56 15.78
CA ARG A 186 -5.14 -25.14 17.11
C ARG A 186 -5.50 -26.62 17.01
N ILE A 187 -4.64 -27.48 17.54
CA ILE A 187 -4.85 -28.93 17.63
C ILE A 187 -4.96 -29.28 19.12
N GLY A 188 -6.19 -29.34 19.63
CA GLY A 188 -6.47 -29.48 21.06
C GLY A 188 -5.98 -28.27 21.87
N ASN A 189 -4.97 -28.49 22.72
CA ASN A 189 -4.34 -27.42 23.51
C ASN A 189 -3.03 -26.90 22.90
N MET A 190 -2.58 -27.46 21.77
CA MET A 190 -1.35 -27.04 21.10
C MET A 190 -1.67 -26.14 19.91
N TRP A 191 -0.77 -25.21 19.65
CA TRP A 191 -0.74 -24.44 18.42
C TRP A 191 0.29 -25.02 17.46
N LYS A 192 0.00 -24.95 16.18
CA LYS A 192 0.92 -25.27 15.10
C LYS A 192 0.85 -24.17 14.05
N PHE A 193 1.98 -23.82 13.46
CA PHE A 193 2.05 -22.96 12.29
C PHE A 193 1.99 -23.83 11.01
N VAL A 194 1.13 -23.47 10.06
CA VAL A 194 0.88 -24.28 8.85
C VAL A 194 0.93 -23.39 7.61
N PRO A 195 1.70 -23.72 6.56
CA PRO A 195 1.73 -22.94 5.32
C PRO A 195 0.34 -22.76 4.68
N TYR A 196 0.12 -21.63 4.00
CA TYR A 196 -1.13 -21.39 3.25
C TYR A 196 -1.48 -22.52 2.31
N ALA A 197 -0.48 -23.06 1.59
CA ALA A 197 -0.64 -24.18 0.65
C ALA A 197 -1.23 -25.46 1.27
N ARG A 198 -1.11 -25.64 2.59
CA ARG A 198 -1.68 -26.79 3.32
C ARG A 198 -2.99 -26.46 4.02
N PHE A 199 -3.17 -25.23 4.47
CA PHE A 199 -4.38 -24.86 5.21
C PHE A 199 -5.55 -24.55 4.26
N PHE A 200 -5.26 -23.87 3.15
CA PHE A 200 -6.24 -23.42 2.16
C PHE A 200 -6.12 -24.23 0.86
N GLU A 201 -6.11 -25.57 0.97
CA GLU A 201 -5.80 -26.45 -0.17
C GLU A 201 -6.74 -26.21 -1.37
N ASP A 202 -8.03 -25.96 -1.12
CA ASP A 202 -9.03 -25.72 -2.15
C ASP A 202 -8.80 -24.41 -2.90
N GLU A 203 -8.46 -23.33 -2.18
CA GLU A 203 -8.13 -22.05 -2.79
C GLU A 203 -6.81 -22.11 -3.57
N ILE A 204 -5.81 -22.81 -3.03
CA ILE A 204 -4.48 -22.94 -3.63
C ILE A 204 -4.53 -23.77 -4.91
N LEU A 205 -5.35 -24.84 -4.95
CA LEU A 205 -5.56 -25.62 -6.16
C LEU A 205 -6.19 -24.79 -7.29
N LYS A 206 -7.14 -23.90 -6.96
CA LYS A 206 -7.74 -22.98 -7.93
C LYS A 206 -6.73 -21.95 -8.44
N LEU A 207 -5.87 -21.43 -7.55
CA LEU A 207 -4.78 -20.53 -7.93
C LEU A 207 -3.80 -21.22 -8.86
N GLU A 208 -3.36 -22.43 -8.53
CA GLU A 208 -2.44 -23.22 -9.35
C GLU A 208 -2.97 -23.38 -10.78
N PHE A 209 -4.25 -23.76 -10.92
CA PHE A 209 -4.89 -23.88 -12.24
C PHE A 209 -4.93 -22.55 -13.00
N ALA A 210 -5.27 -21.44 -12.33
CA ALA A 210 -5.32 -20.12 -12.95
C ALA A 210 -3.92 -19.64 -13.40
N PHE A 211 -2.88 -19.92 -12.61
CA PHE A 211 -1.50 -19.66 -12.99
C PHE A 211 -1.06 -20.51 -14.19
N ASP A 212 -1.34 -21.81 -14.18
CA ASP A 212 -0.95 -22.71 -15.28
C ASP A 212 -1.62 -22.31 -16.60
N ASP A 213 -2.93 -22.03 -16.59
CA ASP A 213 -3.65 -21.56 -17.78
C ASP A 213 -3.04 -20.27 -18.37
N MET A 214 -2.69 -19.31 -17.50
CA MET A 214 -2.05 -18.07 -17.94
C MET A 214 -0.62 -18.32 -18.47
N ILE A 215 0.22 -19.02 -17.70
CA ILE A 215 1.63 -19.27 -18.02
C ILE A 215 1.76 -20.01 -19.35
N ASP A 216 0.92 -21.04 -19.57
CA ASP A 216 0.96 -21.83 -20.81
C ASP A 216 0.60 -21.00 -22.03
N LYS A 217 -0.38 -20.08 -21.92
CA LYS A 217 -0.73 -19.16 -23.00
C LYS A 217 0.37 -18.13 -23.25
N LEU A 218 0.94 -17.55 -22.20
CA LEU A 218 2.02 -16.57 -22.33
C LEU A 218 3.26 -17.16 -23.00
N LYS A 219 3.66 -18.39 -22.64
CA LYS A 219 4.81 -19.09 -23.24
C LYS A 219 4.69 -19.30 -24.75
N GLN A 220 3.48 -19.47 -25.26
CA GLN A 220 3.25 -19.69 -26.70
C GLN A 220 3.45 -18.41 -27.53
N ILE A 221 3.32 -17.24 -26.91
CA ILE A 221 3.27 -15.95 -27.61
C ILE A 221 4.39 -14.99 -27.24
N ALA A 222 5.14 -15.26 -26.16
CA ALA A 222 6.28 -14.45 -25.74
C ALA A 222 7.40 -14.42 -26.78
N LYS A 223 7.99 -13.25 -26.98
CA LYS A 223 8.97 -12.97 -28.05
C LYS A 223 10.24 -12.29 -27.57
N ASN A 224 10.22 -11.61 -26.42
CA ASN A 224 11.33 -10.79 -25.95
C ASN A 224 11.63 -11.03 -24.47
N GLU A 225 12.74 -10.48 -23.98
CA GLU A 225 13.23 -10.69 -22.63
C GLU A 225 12.27 -10.18 -21.55
N ASP A 226 11.59 -9.04 -21.77
CA ASP A 226 10.60 -8.51 -20.83
C ASP A 226 9.40 -9.46 -20.69
N GLU A 227 8.91 -9.99 -21.80
CA GLU A 227 7.80 -10.97 -21.83
C GLU A 227 8.21 -12.30 -21.16
N LEU A 228 9.46 -12.73 -21.34
CA LEU A 228 10.03 -13.90 -20.65
C LEU A 228 10.21 -13.65 -19.14
N ALA A 229 10.53 -12.42 -18.72
CA ALA A 229 10.64 -12.07 -17.30
C ALA A 229 9.31 -12.21 -16.56
N TYR A 230 8.17 -11.87 -17.19
CA TYR A 230 6.85 -12.16 -16.62
C TYR A 230 6.61 -13.66 -16.45
N ILE A 231 6.96 -14.46 -17.47
CA ILE A 231 6.78 -15.92 -17.39
C ILE A 231 7.61 -16.48 -16.24
N GLU A 232 8.87 -16.07 -16.11
CA GLU A 232 9.73 -16.47 -14.99
C GLU A 232 9.08 -16.05 -13.65
N TYR A 233 8.61 -14.80 -13.54
CA TYR A 233 7.94 -14.31 -12.36
C TYR A 233 6.72 -15.16 -11.96
N PHE A 234 5.78 -15.39 -12.88
CA PHE A 234 4.58 -16.15 -12.56
C PHE A 234 4.86 -17.62 -12.28
N GLN A 235 5.86 -18.22 -12.92
CA GLN A 235 6.29 -19.57 -12.57
C GLN A 235 6.81 -19.65 -11.14
N LYS A 236 7.66 -18.70 -10.73
CA LYS A 236 8.18 -18.65 -9.35
C LYS A 236 7.10 -18.31 -8.34
N LEU A 237 6.20 -17.39 -8.66
CA LEU A 237 5.09 -17.03 -7.79
C LEU A 237 4.12 -18.18 -7.59
N LYS A 238 3.79 -18.93 -8.65
CA LYS A 238 2.98 -20.16 -8.54
C LYS A 238 3.61 -21.15 -7.57
N LEU A 239 4.92 -21.40 -7.69
CA LEU A 239 5.64 -22.30 -6.79
C LEU A 239 5.59 -21.80 -5.34
N ALA A 240 5.73 -20.49 -5.11
CA ALA A 240 5.64 -19.90 -3.78
C ALA A 240 4.26 -20.09 -3.13
N PHE A 241 3.18 -19.86 -3.89
CA PHE A 241 1.82 -20.14 -3.40
C PHE A 241 1.61 -21.63 -3.11
N CYS A 242 2.17 -22.52 -3.93
CA CYS A 242 2.00 -23.97 -3.79
C CYS A 242 2.96 -24.63 -2.78
N GLU A 243 3.86 -23.88 -2.14
CA GLU A 243 4.88 -24.45 -1.24
C GLU A 243 4.27 -24.95 0.09
N LYS A 244 4.34 -26.27 0.29
CA LYS A 244 3.76 -26.98 1.45
C LYS A 244 4.80 -27.29 2.51
N GLU A 245 6.09 -27.19 2.22
CA GLU A 245 7.16 -27.46 3.16
C GLU A 245 7.54 -26.16 3.89
N GLU A 246 7.28 -26.13 5.19
CA GLU A 246 7.44 -24.94 6.04
C GLU A 246 8.83 -24.28 5.91
N GLU A 247 9.89 -25.08 5.88
CA GLU A 247 11.29 -24.62 5.77
C GLU A 247 11.63 -24.01 4.40
N LYS A 248 10.82 -24.25 3.37
CA LYS A 248 11.04 -23.77 1.99
C LYS A 248 10.19 -22.56 1.64
N VAL A 249 9.12 -22.29 2.39
CA VAL A 249 8.13 -21.24 2.06
C VAL A 249 8.80 -19.90 1.83
N ILE A 250 9.58 -19.38 2.79
CA ILE A 250 10.21 -18.07 2.66
C ILE A 250 11.18 -18.03 1.48
N GLY A 251 11.96 -19.09 1.25
CA GLY A 251 12.86 -19.16 0.10
C GLY A 251 12.12 -19.10 -1.23
N ALA A 252 10.99 -19.81 -1.37
CA ALA A 252 10.18 -19.79 -2.58
C ALA A 252 9.60 -18.39 -2.88
N TRP A 253 9.14 -17.68 -1.84
CA TRP A 253 8.68 -16.29 -1.98
C TRP A 253 9.81 -15.33 -2.36
N GLN A 254 10.99 -15.46 -1.75
CA GLN A 254 12.17 -14.67 -2.13
C GLN A 254 12.57 -14.90 -3.60
N GLU A 255 12.50 -16.14 -4.10
CA GLU A 255 12.74 -16.42 -5.53
C GLU A 255 11.71 -15.75 -6.45
N ALA A 256 10.44 -15.72 -6.04
CA ALA A 256 9.39 -15.01 -6.78
C ALA A 256 9.66 -13.49 -6.80
N GLU A 257 10.10 -12.91 -5.69
CA GLU A 257 10.46 -11.50 -5.61
C GLU A 257 11.66 -11.17 -6.51
N PHE A 258 12.72 -12.01 -6.52
CA PHE A 258 13.84 -11.81 -7.43
C PHE A 258 13.40 -11.82 -8.90
N ALA A 259 12.51 -12.74 -9.28
CA ALA A 259 11.97 -12.80 -10.63
C ALA A 259 11.09 -11.57 -10.93
N TRP A 260 10.24 -11.14 -10.00
CA TRP A 260 9.43 -9.94 -10.10
C TRP A 260 10.26 -8.67 -10.30
N MET A 261 11.40 -8.57 -9.60
CA MET A 261 12.31 -7.44 -9.71
C MET A 261 12.92 -7.27 -11.11
N LYS A 262 12.95 -8.33 -11.92
CA LYS A 262 13.37 -8.28 -13.33
C LYS A 262 12.31 -7.69 -14.26
N VAL A 263 11.03 -7.67 -13.88
CA VAL A 263 9.95 -7.10 -14.68
C VAL A 263 10.03 -5.56 -14.66
N LYS A 264 10.38 -4.94 -15.81
CA LYS A 264 10.57 -3.48 -15.96
C LYS A 264 9.52 -2.77 -16.83
N SER A 265 8.51 -3.50 -17.30
CA SER A 265 7.50 -2.96 -18.20
C SER A 265 6.71 -1.78 -17.58
N PRO A 266 6.16 -0.86 -18.39
CA PRO A 266 5.18 0.13 -17.95
C PRO A 266 3.94 -0.45 -17.25
N LEU A 267 3.60 -1.72 -17.51
CA LEU A 267 2.49 -2.43 -16.87
C LEU A 267 3.02 -3.31 -15.73
N GLN A 268 2.88 -2.91 -14.48
CA GLN A 268 3.42 -3.66 -13.35
C GLN A 268 2.32 -4.50 -12.69
N VAL A 269 2.62 -5.75 -12.33
CA VAL A 269 1.70 -6.59 -11.55
C VAL A 269 2.13 -6.51 -10.09
N GLY A 270 1.18 -6.29 -9.19
CA GLY A 270 1.41 -6.31 -7.75
C GLY A 270 2.00 -7.65 -7.29
N HIS A 271 2.87 -7.60 -6.29
CA HIS A 271 3.42 -8.79 -5.65
C HIS A 271 2.97 -8.81 -4.18
N PRO A 272 2.40 -9.92 -3.67
CA PRO A 272 1.92 -9.97 -2.29
C PRO A 272 3.03 -9.88 -1.24
N LEU A 273 3.05 -8.80 -0.47
CA LEU A 273 4.13 -8.42 0.42
C LEU A 273 3.68 -7.84 1.75
N GLU A 274 2.49 -7.23 1.80
CA GLU A 274 2.04 -6.51 2.98
C GLU A 274 1.41 -7.42 4.02
N TYR A 275 1.75 -7.20 5.29
CA TYR A 275 1.33 -8.04 6.42
C TYR A 275 0.78 -7.23 7.60
N TYR A 276 0.52 -5.94 7.40
CA TYR A 276 0.05 -5.03 8.46
C TYR A 276 -1.31 -5.43 9.05
N GLU A 277 -2.10 -6.23 8.32
CA GLU A 277 -3.40 -6.69 8.79
C GLU A 277 -3.27 -7.71 9.94
N ASP A 278 -2.20 -8.52 9.95
CA ASP A 278 -1.97 -9.53 10.99
C ASP A 278 -0.96 -9.07 12.04
N ASN A 279 -1.51 -8.63 13.18
CA ASN A 279 -0.76 -8.13 14.32
C ASN A 279 0.15 -9.15 15.01
N TYR A 280 0.01 -10.46 14.76
CA TYR A 280 0.66 -11.49 15.57
C TYR A 280 1.69 -12.31 14.81
N THR A 281 1.31 -12.89 13.68
CA THR A 281 2.22 -13.75 12.90
C THR A 281 2.78 -13.05 11.67
N HIS A 282 2.38 -11.80 11.44
CA HIS A 282 2.74 -11.03 10.24
C HIS A 282 2.47 -11.83 8.97
N ALA A 283 1.31 -12.49 8.97
CA ALA A 283 0.79 -13.24 7.84
C ALA A 283 0.54 -12.27 6.67
N VAL A 284 1.16 -12.51 5.52
CA VAL A 284 1.04 -11.66 4.33
C VAL A 284 -0.38 -11.75 3.77
N ALA A 285 -1.03 -10.60 3.65
CA ALA A 285 -2.38 -10.47 3.12
C ALA A 285 -2.39 -10.73 1.60
N LEU A 286 -3.56 -11.09 1.08
CA LEU A 286 -3.70 -11.42 -0.34
C LEU A 286 -4.00 -10.14 -1.14
N GLU A 287 -2.97 -9.32 -1.36
CA GLU A 287 -3.02 -8.19 -2.29
C GLU A 287 -2.74 -8.65 -3.73
N TRP A 288 -3.45 -8.09 -4.70
CA TRP A 288 -3.25 -8.40 -6.11
C TRP A 288 -3.79 -7.31 -7.00
N ASP A 289 -2.97 -6.82 -7.92
CA ASP A 289 -3.35 -5.71 -8.77
C ASP A 289 -2.50 -5.62 -10.06
N ILE A 290 -2.95 -4.77 -10.99
CA ILE A 290 -2.12 -4.24 -12.07
C ILE A 290 -2.03 -2.73 -11.91
N ARG A 291 -0.84 -2.21 -12.13
CA ARG A 291 -0.49 -0.79 -12.14
C ARG A 291 -0.02 -0.43 -13.54
N ILE A 292 -0.49 0.70 -14.05
CA ILE A 292 -0.07 1.21 -15.35
C ILE A 292 0.69 2.51 -15.15
N GLU A 293 1.86 2.63 -15.76
CA GLU A 293 2.61 3.88 -15.83
C GLU A 293 1.70 5.00 -16.33
N ASP A 294 1.67 6.10 -15.59
CA ASP A 294 0.77 7.23 -15.82
C ASP A 294 1.55 8.42 -16.36
N GLU A 295 0.85 9.35 -17.02
CA GLU A 295 1.47 10.55 -17.54
C GLU A 295 1.87 11.49 -16.39
N SER A 296 3.14 11.86 -16.38
CA SER A 296 3.73 12.75 -15.38
C SER A 296 4.86 13.57 -15.99
N ASP A 297 4.96 14.83 -15.56
CA ASP A 297 6.09 15.72 -15.86
C ASP A 297 7.31 15.42 -14.95
N PHE A 298 7.20 14.44 -14.06
CA PHE A 298 8.23 14.10 -13.09
C PHE A 298 9.47 13.48 -13.75
N ASP A 299 10.63 14.11 -13.55
CA ASP A 299 11.92 13.63 -14.03
C ASP A 299 12.60 12.73 -12.97
N ALA A 300 12.32 11.42 -13.04
CA ALA A 300 12.86 10.44 -12.11
C ALA A 300 14.39 10.33 -12.14
N LEU A 301 15.02 10.52 -13.31
CA LEU A 301 16.47 10.43 -13.46
C LEU A 301 17.15 11.61 -12.78
N LYS A 302 16.64 12.82 -13.01
CA LYS A 302 17.12 14.01 -12.31
C LYS A 302 16.88 13.89 -10.81
N PHE A 303 15.69 13.47 -10.38
CA PHE A 303 15.38 13.32 -8.96
C PHE A 303 16.32 12.34 -8.26
N SER A 304 16.58 11.17 -8.85
CA SER A 304 17.54 10.19 -8.31
C SER A 304 18.95 10.77 -8.21
N LYS A 305 19.39 11.55 -9.20
CA LYS A 305 20.68 12.25 -9.16
C LYS A 305 20.75 13.26 -8.02
N ASP A 306 19.72 14.09 -7.86
CA ASP A 306 19.62 15.10 -6.81
C ASP A 306 19.63 14.42 -5.42
N ILE A 307 18.91 13.30 -5.26
CA ILE A 307 18.90 12.48 -4.03
C ILE A 307 20.31 12.00 -3.66
N LYS A 308 21.10 11.50 -4.63
CA LYS A 308 22.49 11.09 -4.37
C LYS A 308 23.38 12.26 -3.96
N GLN A 309 23.24 13.40 -4.63
CA GLN A 309 23.99 14.61 -4.30
C GLN A 309 23.68 15.07 -2.88
N SER A 310 22.39 15.05 -2.51
CA SER A 310 21.93 15.37 -1.16
C SER A 310 22.52 14.42 -0.13
N PHE A 311 22.44 13.10 -0.34
CA PHE A 311 23.04 12.12 0.56
C PHE A 311 24.54 12.38 0.77
N MET A 312 25.30 12.52 -0.32
CA MET A 312 26.75 12.77 -0.27
C MET A 312 27.07 14.03 0.52
N ARG A 313 26.32 15.11 0.29
CA ARG A 313 26.52 16.37 1.00
C ARG A 313 26.24 16.24 2.51
N VAL A 314 25.18 15.52 2.90
CA VAL A 314 24.91 15.27 4.33
C VAL A 314 26.01 14.40 4.94
N TYR A 315 26.37 13.30 4.27
CA TYR A 315 27.40 12.37 4.70
C TYR A 315 28.74 13.08 4.99
N GLU A 316 29.17 13.96 4.07
CA GLU A 316 30.38 14.76 4.21
C GLU A 316 30.26 15.81 5.34
N ASN A 317 29.13 16.51 5.43
CA ASN A 317 28.94 17.57 6.43
C ASN A 317 28.87 17.03 7.87
N ILE A 318 28.32 15.83 8.08
CA ILE A 318 28.30 15.19 9.40
C ILE A 318 29.68 14.58 9.74
N GLY A 319 30.56 14.42 8.74
CA GLY A 319 31.91 13.90 8.93
C GLY A 319 31.95 12.38 9.13
N ILE A 320 30.97 11.65 8.57
CA ILE A 320 30.95 10.18 8.62
C ILE A 320 32.12 9.63 7.79
N GLN A 321 32.82 8.63 8.33
CA GLN A 321 33.96 7.96 7.68
C GLN A 321 33.67 6.46 7.51
N ASP A 322 32.51 6.14 6.93
CA ASP A 322 32.06 4.78 6.64
C ASP A 322 31.81 4.62 5.13
N GLU A 323 32.86 4.21 4.43
CA GLU A 323 32.82 3.97 2.98
C GLU A 323 31.89 2.81 2.60
N GLN A 324 31.68 1.84 3.49
CA GLN A 324 30.76 0.73 3.21
C GLN A 324 29.33 1.25 3.17
N LEU A 325 28.91 1.99 4.20
CA LEU A 325 27.60 2.65 4.24
C LEU A 325 27.39 3.54 3.02
N LYS A 326 28.39 4.37 2.68
CA LYS A 326 28.32 5.25 1.52
C LYS A 326 28.03 4.48 0.23
N ASN A 327 28.79 3.42 -0.01
CA ASN A 327 28.65 2.61 -1.21
C ASN A 327 27.32 1.85 -1.24
N GLU A 328 26.88 1.29 -0.11
CA GLU A 328 25.60 0.60 0.00
C GLU A 328 24.41 1.54 -0.30
N VAL A 329 24.39 2.74 0.29
CA VAL A 329 23.33 3.73 0.05
C VAL A 329 23.30 4.16 -1.42
N LEU A 330 24.44 4.54 -1.99
CA LEU A 330 24.52 4.96 -3.40
C LEU A 330 24.08 3.84 -4.35
N HIS A 331 24.50 2.60 -4.07
CA HIS A 331 24.14 1.43 -4.86
C HIS A 331 22.65 1.08 -4.73
N ASN A 332 22.07 1.25 -3.54
CA ASN A 332 20.63 1.06 -3.34
C ASN A 332 19.81 2.08 -4.11
N ILE A 333 20.22 3.36 -4.11
CA ILE A 333 19.58 4.42 -4.92
C ILE A 333 19.67 4.09 -6.42
N ASP A 334 20.80 3.54 -6.88
CA ASP A 334 20.99 3.12 -8.28
C ASP A 334 20.07 1.97 -8.72
N LYS A 335 19.80 1.03 -7.81
CA LYS A 335 18.96 -0.14 -8.09
C LYS A 335 17.47 0.14 -7.86
N THR A 336 17.11 1.26 -7.24
CA THR A 336 15.72 1.67 -7.06
C THR A 336 15.06 1.94 -8.41
N GLN A 337 13.94 1.29 -8.64
CA GLN A 337 13.06 1.56 -9.78
C GLN A 337 11.89 2.39 -9.30
N LEU A 338 11.55 3.47 -9.99
CA LEU A 338 10.42 4.30 -9.65
C LEU A 338 9.39 4.27 -10.77
N TYR A 339 8.14 3.98 -10.41
CA TYR A 339 6.98 3.96 -11.31
C TYR A 339 5.96 4.98 -10.81
N VAL A 340 5.83 6.09 -11.54
CA VAL A 340 4.68 6.99 -11.37
C VAL A 340 3.51 6.38 -12.14
N CYS A 341 2.50 5.89 -11.42
CA CYS A 341 1.51 4.98 -11.99
C CYS A 341 0.10 5.22 -11.44
N ALA A 342 -0.86 4.53 -12.04
CA ALA A 342 -2.23 4.44 -11.56
C ALA A 342 -2.62 2.97 -11.33
N PRO A 343 -3.42 2.67 -10.29
CA PRO A 343 -4.05 1.35 -10.15
C PRO A 343 -5.02 1.12 -11.32
N MET A 344 -4.89 -0.02 -11.99
CA MET A 344 -5.71 -0.39 -13.16
C MET A 344 -6.81 -1.38 -12.82
N ILE A 345 -6.43 -2.53 -12.26
CA ILE A 345 -7.35 -3.56 -11.74
C ILE A 345 -6.80 -4.06 -10.41
N TYR A 346 -7.65 -4.40 -9.45
CA TYR A 346 -7.23 -4.76 -8.09
C TYR A 346 -8.21 -5.72 -7.40
N TYR A 347 -7.68 -6.53 -6.47
CA TYR A 347 -8.36 -7.67 -5.85
C TYR A 347 -7.86 -7.88 -4.42
N GLY A 348 -8.60 -8.69 -3.66
CA GLY A 348 -8.26 -9.10 -2.31
C GLY A 348 -8.18 -7.92 -1.35
N ALA A 349 -7.05 -7.83 -0.64
CA ALA A 349 -6.81 -6.78 0.37
C ALA A 349 -6.97 -5.35 -0.19
N GLU A 350 -6.63 -5.13 -1.46
CA GLU A 350 -6.75 -3.81 -2.13
C GLU A 350 -8.20 -3.28 -2.19
N LEU A 351 -9.21 -4.17 -2.09
CA LEU A 351 -10.62 -3.77 -1.99
C LEU A 351 -11.00 -3.19 -0.62
N LYS A 352 -10.07 -3.15 0.35
CA LYS A 352 -10.19 -2.51 1.66
C LYS A 352 -9.48 -1.14 1.71
N GLY A 353 -8.84 -0.73 0.61
CA GLY A 353 -8.16 0.56 0.48
C GLY A 353 -6.91 0.43 -0.39
N LEU A 354 -6.65 1.44 -1.22
CA LEU A 354 -5.45 1.51 -2.06
C LEU A 354 -4.37 2.39 -1.43
N PHE A 355 -3.12 2.07 -1.74
CA PHE A 355 -1.95 2.83 -1.30
C PHE A 355 -1.85 4.22 -1.94
N SER A 356 -1.20 5.15 -1.24
CA SER A 356 -0.78 6.43 -1.82
C SER A 356 0.57 6.30 -2.52
N ALA A 357 1.47 5.52 -1.95
CA ALA A 357 2.70 5.04 -2.55
C ALA A 357 3.05 3.68 -1.91
N GLN A 358 3.89 2.89 -2.54
CA GLN A 358 4.37 1.62 -2.00
C GLN A 358 5.84 1.40 -2.35
N VAL A 359 6.64 0.91 -1.40
CA VAL A 359 8.07 0.63 -1.57
C VAL A 359 8.38 -0.80 -1.21
N VAL A 360 8.82 -1.58 -2.19
CA VAL A 360 8.81 -3.04 -2.10
C VAL A 360 9.94 -3.67 -2.95
N PRO A 361 10.46 -4.87 -2.64
CA PRO A 361 10.03 -5.75 -1.56
C PRO A 361 10.48 -5.27 -0.18
N ASN A 362 9.71 -5.65 0.85
CA ASN A 362 10.02 -5.39 2.26
C ASN A 362 11.18 -6.28 2.78
N ASP A 363 11.50 -7.36 2.07
CA ASP A 363 12.58 -8.28 2.43
C ASP A 363 13.96 -7.65 2.24
N GLU A 364 14.72 -7.49 3.33
CA GLU A 364 16.07 -6.91 3.30
C GLU A 364 17.07 -7.76 2.48
N PHE A 365 16.93 -9.08 2.49
CA PHE A 365 17.81 -9.96 1.72
C PHE A 365 17.59 -9.77 0.23
N VAL A 366 16.33 -9.73 -0.22
CA VAL A 366 16.01 -9.49 -1.63
C VAL A 366 16.36 -8.05 -2.03
N SER A 367 15.96 -7.06 -1.22
CA SER A 367 16.15 -5.65 -1.56
C SER A 367 17.61 -5.21 -1.55
N SER A 368 18.45 -5.76 -0.67
CA SER A 368 19.91 -5.49 -0.70
C SER A 368 20.58 -5.99 -1.99
N ILE A 369 20.06 -7.06 -2.59
CA ILE A 369 20.58 -7.63 -3.83
C ILE A 369 19.96 -6.94 -5.06
N ALA A 370 18.63 -6.94 -5.17
CA ALA A 370 17.90 -6.55 -6.37
C ALA A 370 17.43 -5.08 -6.38
N GLY A 371 17.58 -4.34 -5.27
CA GLY A 371 17.02 -3.01 -5.08
C GLY A 371 15.54 -3.04 -4.68
N LYS A 372 14.85 -1.91 -4.82
CA LYS A 372 13.42 -1.77 -4.53
C LYS A 372 12.67 -1.19 -5.74
N LYS A 373 11.38 -1.45 -5.84
CA LYS A 373 10.41 -0.72 -6.66
C LYS A 373 9.65 0.25 -5.77
N ILE A 374 9.57 1.50 -6.20
CA ILE A 374 8.72 2.54 -5.63
C ILE A 374 7.57 2.74 -6.61
N PHE A 375 6.35 2.58 -6.14
CA PHE A 375 5.13 2.89 -6.87
C PHE A 375 4.53 4.15 -6.30
N ALA A 376 4.45 5.21 -7.11
CA ALA A 376 3.92 6.50 -6.70
C ALA A 376 2.63 6.78 -7.45
N PHE A 377 1.51 6.86 -6.73
CA PHE A 377 0.18 7.00 -7.34
C PHE A 377 -0.25 8.47 -7.51
N LEU A 378 0.62 9.29 -8.10
CA LEU A 378 0.54 10.76 -8.12
C LEU A 378 -0.85 11.31 -8.51
N ASN A 379 -1.33 10.99 -9.70
CA ASN A 379 -2.62 11.49 -10.20
C ASN A 379 -3.79 10.90 -9.42
N PHE A 380 -3.72 9.61 -9.05
CA PHE A 380 -4.74 8.96 -8.23
C PHE A 380 -4.90 9.64 -6.86
N VAL A 381 -3.78 9.95 -6.18
CA VAL A 381 -3.81 10.65 -4.89
C VAL A 381 -4.32 12.08 -5.05
N TYR A 382 -3.94 12.79 -6.12
CA TYR A 382 -4.46 14.13 -6.43
C TYR A 382 -5.98 14.13 -6.58
N GLU A 383 -6.52 13.24 -7.40
CA GLU A 383 -7.96 13.12 -7.63
C GLU A 383 -8.72 12.77 -6.35
N ASN A 384 -8.21 11.80 -5.58
CA ASN A 384 -8.78 11.43 -4.28
C ASN A 384 -8.65 12.55 -3.23
N ALA A 385 -7.66 13.44 -3.34
CA ALA A 385 -7.53 14.56 -2.41
C ALA A 385 -8.64 15.60 -2.62
N LYS A 386 -9.09 15.82 -3.86
CA LYS A 386 -10.18 16.76 -4.19
C LYS A 386 -11.51 16.39 -3.55
N THR A 387 -11.80 15.09 -3.42
CA THR A 387 -13.07 14.58 -2.87
C THR A 387 -13.08 14.52 -1.34
N LYS A 388 -11.94 14.68 -0.66
CA LYS A 388 -11.84 14.53 0.80
C LYS A 388 -12.38 15.78 1.53
N PRO A 389 -13.27 15.61 2.53
CA PRO A 389 -13.61 16.69 3.47
C PRO A 389 -12.42 16.98 4.41
N PHE A 390 -12.45 18.13 5.07
CA PHE A 390 -11.46 18.44 6.11
C PHE A 390 -11.56 17.44 7.27
N MET A 391 -10.42 16.95 7.75
CA MET A 391 -10.38 16.25 9.02
C MET A 391 -10.77 17.23 10.13
N ARG A 392 -11.54 16.75 11.11
CA ARG A 392 -11.95 17.56 12.26
C ARG A 392 -10.76 18.20 12.99
N ILE A 393 -9.67 17.44 13.16
CA ILE A 393 -8.44 17.94 13.78
C ILE A 393 -7.84 19.13 13.00
N ALA A 394 -7.92 19.12 11.67
CA ALA A 394 -7.43 20.23 10.87
C ALA A 394 -8.24 21.50 11.11
N SER A 395 -9.57 21.40 11.22
CA SER A 395 -10.44 22.54 11.54
C SER A 395 -10.35 23.02 13.00
N GLU A 396 -9.89 22.16 13.91
CA GLU A 396 -9.69 22.53 15.33
C GLU A 396 -8.34 23.21 15.55
N ILE A 397 -7.31 22.85 14.76
CA ILE A 397 -5.94 23.34 14.94
C ILE A 397 -5.60 24.52 14.02
N PHE A 398 -6.04 24.50 12.77
CA PHE A 398 -5.65 25.50 11.79
C PHE A 398 -6.69 26.60 11.62
N ASN A 399 -6.21 27.83 11.46
CA ASN A 399 -7.07 28.94 11.07
C ASN A 399 -7.55 28.77 9.61
N LYS A 400 -8.55 29.58 9.25
CA LYS A 400 -9.15 29.52 7.91
C LYS A 400 -8.12 29.79 6.81
N ASP A 401 -7.25 30.78 6.98
CA ASP A 401 -6.26 31.15 5.96
C ASP A 401 -5.30 30.00 5.61
N PHE A 402 -4.86 29.23 6.62
CA PHE A 402 -4.02 28.05 6.40
C PHE A 402 -4.78 26.94 5.66
N LEU A 403 -6.05 26.71 5.99
CA LEU A 403 -6.89 25.72 5.31
C LEU A 403 -7.20 26.12 3.86
N ASP A 404 -7.53 27.39 3.64
CA ASP A 404 -7.83 27.96 2.33
C ASP A 404 -6.59 27.92 1.43
N TYR A 405 -5.40 28.24 1.95
CA TYR A 405 -4.15 28.12 1.19
C TYR A 405 -3.90 26.71 0.63
N GLY A 406 -4.14 25.68 1.46
CA GLY A 406 -4.04 24.29 1.02
C GLY A 406 -5.07 23.92 -0.04
N ARG A 407 -6.30 24.44 0.07
CA ARG A 407 -7.37 24.24 -0.91
C ARG A 407 -7.09 24.95 -2.23
N ASP A 408 -6.53 26.16 -2.17
CA ASP A 408 -6.15 26.91 -3.36
C ASP A 408 -5.08 26.17 -4.16
N ILE A 409 -4.11 25.56 -3.47
CA ILE A 409 -3.11 24.70 -4.13
C ILE A 409 -3.79 23.48 -4.77
N LEU A 410 -4.62 22.77 -4.00
CA LEU A 410 -5.28 21.54 -4.45
C LEU A 410 -6.22 21.75 -5.65
N PHE A 411 -6.96 22.84 -5.69
CA PHE A 411 -7.98 23.06 -6.73
C PHE A 411 -7.54 23.94 -7.88
N PHE A 412 -6.61 24.87 -7.66
CA PHE A 412 -6.24 25.88 -8.66
C PHE A 412 -4.76 25.83 -9.06
N LYS A 413 -3.92 25.05 -8.38
CA LYS A 413 -2.47 24.96 -8.67
C LYS A 413 -1.99 23.51 -8.76
N GLU A 414 -2.62 22.71 -9.62
CA GLU A 414 -2.29 21.29 -9.84
C GLU A 414 -0.78 21.03 -9.97
N LYS A 415 -0.08 21.83 -10.78
CA LYS A 415 1.38 21.68 -10.97
C LYS A 415 2.17 21.84 -9.67
N ILE A 416 1.77 22.79 -8.82
CA ILE A 416 2.41 22.99 -7.51
C ILE A 416 2.07 21.81 -6.60
N TRP A 417 0.82 21.37 -6.57
CA TRP A 417 0.40 20.23 -5.75
C TRP A 417 1.20 18.96 -6.09
N LYS A 418 1.33 18.65 -7.39
CA LYS A 418 2.07 17.47 -7.86
C LYS A 418 3.54 17.53 -7.47
N ARG A 419 4.17 18.69 -7.61
CA ARG A 419 5.56 18.89 -7.21
C ARG A 419 5.77 18.84 -5.69
N VAL A 420 4.78 19.24 -4.89
CA VAL A 420 4.80 19.01 -3.44
C VAL A 420 4.77 17.52 -3.13
N TYR A 421 3.92 16.75 -3.82
CA TYR A 421 3.86 15.29 -3.67
C TYR A 421 5.20 14.61 -4.03
N GLU A 422 5.89 15.08 -5.07
CA GLU A 422 7.23 14.59 -5.44
C GLU A 422 8.22 14.75 -4.28
N VAL A 423 8.14 15.87 -3.54
CA VAL A 423 8.99 16.12 -2.38
C VAL A 423 8.54 15.30 -1.16
N SER A 424 7.25 15.39 -0.80
CA SER A 424 6.74 14.86 0.47
C SER A 424 6.50 13.35 0.48
N THR A 425 6.24 12.77 -0.69
CA THR A 425 5.90 11.34 -0.82
C THR A 425 7.01 10.60 -1.52
N ILE A 426 7.35 10.95 -2.77
CA ILE A 426 8.46 10.28 -3.47
C ILE A 426 9.79 10.53 -2.73
N GLY A 427 10.03 11.75 -2.26
CA GLY A 427 11.20 12.06 -1.44
C GLY A 427 11.23 11.32 -0.11
N HIS A 428 10.08 11.07 0.52
CA HIS A 428 9.99 10.23 1.72
C HIS A 428 10.43 8.79 1.41
N GLU A 429 9.95 8.20 0.32
CA GLU A 429 10.33 6.84 -0.09
C GLU A 429 11.83 6.68 -0.36
N PHE A 430 12.47 7.69 -0.98
CA PHE A 430 13.93 7.69 -1.12
C PHE A 430 14.65 7.97 0.20
N GLY A 431 14.03 8.73 1.11
CA GLY A 431 14.55 9.00 2.43
C GLY A 431 14.73 7.73 3.27
N HIS A 432 13.92 6.70 3.06
CA HIS A 432 14.15 5.38 3.68
C HIS A 432 15.51 4.77 3.34
N ILE A 433 16.08 5.11 2.17
CA ILE A 433 17.37 4.60 1.72
C ILE A 433 18.54 5.32 2.43
N PHE A 434 18.32 6.53 2.95
CA PHE A 434 19.38 7.30 3.60
C PHE A 434 19.87 6.62 4.87
N PHE A 435 21.20 6.49 4.98
CA PHE A 435 21.90 5.98 6.16
C PHE A 435 21.47 4.57 6.63
N ILE A 436 21.00 3.73 5.70
CA ILE A 436 20.69 2.32 5.96
C ILE A 436 21.77 1.43 5.33
N ALA A 437 22.43 0.63 6.17
CA ALA A 437 23.33 -0.44 5.78
C ALA A 437 22.71 -1.82 6.07
N LYS A 438 23.38 -2.88 5.62
CA LYS A 438 22.95 -4.30 5.64
C LYS A 438 22.44 -4.88 6.97
N ASP A 439 22.63 -4.22 8.11
CA ASP A 439 22.12 -4.68 9.42
C ASP A 439 21.50 -3.54 10.26
N SER A 440 21.30 -2.34 9.67
CA SER A 440 20.84 -1.16 10.42
C SER A 440 19.50 -1.39 11.13
N GLU A 441 18.50 -1.88 10.39
CA GLU A 441 17.18 -2.17 10.97
C GLU A 441 17.30 -3.25 12.04
N LYS A 442 17.89 -4.41 11.72
CA LYS A 442 18.10 -5.50 12.67
C LYS A 442 18.76 -5.05 13.97
N LEU A 443 19.84 -4.26 13.91
CA LEU A 443 20.58 -3.79 15.09
C LEU A 443 19.76 -2.77 15.89
N MET A 444 19.14 -1.80 15.24
CA MET A 444 18.36 -0.76 15.93
C MET A 444 17.04 -1.31 16.49
N ASN A 445 16.46 -2.31 15.82
CA ASN A 445 15.21 -2.92 16.22
C ASN A 445 15.35 -3.88 17.41
N GLN A 446 16.57 -4.19 17.88
CA GLN A 446 16.80 -4.87 19.16
C GLN A 446 16.14 -4.14 20.34
N SER A 447 16.06 -2.81 20.26
CA SER A 447 15.38 -1.97 21.25
C SER A 447 13.88 -1.78 20.97
N GLY A 448 13.39 -2.18 19.79
CA GLY A 448 12.01 -2.01 19.35
C GLY A 448 11.63 -0.60 18.88
N PHE A 449 12.59 0.32 18.76
CA PHE A 449 12.32 1.74 18.43
C PHE A 449 12.76 2.17 17.02
N PHE A 450 13.31 1.27 16.20
CA PHE A 450 13.78 1.61 14.85
C PHE A 450 12.69 2.28 14.01
N LYS A 451 11.53 1.65 13.88
CA LYS A 451 10.41 2.19 13.08
C LYS A 451 9.96 3.56 13.56
N ASN A 452 10.03 3.84 14.86
CA ASN A 452 9.62 5.13 15.43
C ASN A 452 10.51 6.31 15.02
N ILE A 453 11.76 6.06 14.60
CA ILE A 453 12.64 7.11 14.06
C ILE A 453 12.73 7.05 12.52
N GLU A 454 12.48 5.89 11.94
CA GLU A 454 12.62 5.66 10.50
C GLU A 454 11.70 6.54 9.65
N GLU A 455 10.42 6.68 10.03
CA GLU A 455 9.45 7.54 9.33
C GLU A 455 9.86 9.02 9.35
N TYR A 456 10.39 9.49 10.49
CA TYR A 456 10.94 10.85 10.61
C TYR A 456 12.17 11.03 9.72
N LYS A 457 13.08 10.04 9.69
CA LYS A 457 14.27 10.07 8.84
C LYS A 457 13.87 10.08 7.37
N ALA A 458 12.89 9.27 6.98
CA ALA A 458 12.37 9.20 5.61
C ALA A 458 11.83 10.55 5.14
N THR A 459 10.90 11.14 5.89
CA THR A 459 10.36 12.48 5.59
C THR A 459 11.46 13.54 5.56
N SER A 460 12.39 13.50 6.52
CA SER A 460 13.53 14.42 6.56
C SER A 460 14.48 14.26 5.37
N GLY A 461 14.70 13.04 4.87
CA GLY A 461 15.51 12.78 3.69
C GLY A 461 14.94 13.47 2.45
N GLY A 462 13.62 13.36 2.23
CA GLY A 462 12.92 14.07 1.16
C GLY A 462 13.02 15.60 1.29
N LEU A 463 12.84 16.13 2.52
CA LEU A 463 12.96 17.55 2.79
C LEU A 463 14.38 18.09 2.59
N VAL A 464 15.40 17.38 3.06
CA VAL A 464 16.81 17.76 2.85
C VAL A 464 17.14 17.80 1.37
N ASN A 465 16.65 16.81 0.60
CA ASN A 465 16.83 16.83 -0.83
C ASN A 465 16.21 18.09 -1.47
N PHE A 466 15.00 18.45 -1.05
CA PHE A 466 14.35 19.68 -1.49
C PHE A 466 15.17 20.92 -1.10
N PHE A 467 15.61 21.07 0.15
CA PHE A 467 16.32 22.27 0.59
C PHE A 467 17.70 22.45 -0.07
N TYR A 468 18.37 21.37 -0.47
CA TYR A 468 19.62 21.48 -1.24
C TYR A 468 19.41 21.80 -2.73
N HIS A 469 18.21 21.56 -3.24
CA HIS A 469 17.81 21.81 -4.63
C HIS A 469 16.56 22.70 -4.69
N GLU A 470 16.52 23.68 -3.80
CA GLU A 470 15.31 24.42 -3.45
C GLU A 470 14.75 25.21 -4.63
N GLN A 471 13.42 25.23 -4.72
CA GLN A 471 12.70 26.00 -5.73
C GLN A 471 11.75 26.97 -5.03
N GLU A 472 11.88 28.26 -5.34
CA GLU A 472 11.23 29.36 -4.60
C GLU A 472 9.71 29.19 -4.52
N ASP A 473 9.09 28.75 -5.62
CA ASP A 473 7.64 28.57 -5.73
C ASP A 473 7.10 27.40 -4.91
N LEU A 474 7.98 26.50 -4.42
CA LEU A 474 7.63 25.34 -3.62
C LEU A 474 7.90 25.48 -2.12
N LYS A 475 8.64 26.51 -1.68
CA LYS A 475 8.98 26.70 -0.26
C LYS A 475 7.76 26.65 0.66
N LEU A 476 6.82 27.55 0.43
CA LEU A 476 5.61 27.64 1.25
C LEU A 476 4.67 26.44 1.03
N PRO A 477 4.44 25.95 -0.21
CA PRO A 477 3.67 24.72 -0.41
C PRO A 477 4.22 23.48 0.31
N VAL A 478 5.52 23.21 0.22
CA VAL A 478 6.16 22.06 0.91
C VAL A 478 6.07 22.24 2.42
N PHE A 479 6.31 23.45 2.91
CA PHE A 479 6.24 23.75 4.33
C PHE A 479 4.82 23.61 4.90
N HIS A 480 3.82 24.08 4.16
CA HIS A 480 2.40 23.88 4.48
C HIS A 480 2.05 22.40 4.57
N GLU A 481 2.48 21.59 3.60
CA GLU A 481 2.18 20.15 3.60
C GLU A 481 2.87 19.43 4.76
N LEU A 482 4.10 19.80 5.11
CA LEU A 482 4.80 19.24 6.28
C LEU A 482 4.02 19.49 7.59
N ILE A 483 3.58 20.73 7.82
CA ILE A 483 2.80 21.09 9.01
C ILE A 483 1.47 20.33 9.02
N LYS A 484 0.75 20.34 7.89
CA LYS A 484 -0.53 19.65 7.74
C LYS A 484 -0.41 18.14 7.97
N ARG A 485 0.63 17.51 7.41
CA ARG A 485 0.94 16.10 7.61
C ARG A 485 1.18 15.84 9.09
N ALA A 486 2.11 16.56 9.71
CA ALA A 486 2.52 16.31 11.09
C ALA A 486 1.34 16.41 12.09
N VAL A 487 0.44 17.41 11.92
CA VAL A 487 -0.80 17.50 12.71
C VAL A 487 -1.77 16.37 12.40
N SER A 488 -1.94 15.99 11.13
CA SER A 488 -2.84 14.91 10.75
C SER A 488 -2.41 13.56 11.33
N LEU A 489 -1.10 13.32 11.47
CA LEU A 489 -0.55 12.09 12.06
C LEU A 489 -0.87 11.92 13.55
N ILE A 490 -1.28 12.99 14.27
CA ILE A 490 -1.79 12.91 15.65
C ILE A 490 -3.05 12.04 15.74
N ALA A 491 -3.81 11.91 14.65
CA ALA A 491 -4.99 11.04 14.60
C ALA A 491 -4.65 9.57 14.88
N TRP A 492 -3.40 9.17 14.65
CA TRP A 492 -2.91 7.79 14.82
C TRP A 492 -2.41 7.46 16.23
N GLN A 493 -2.48 8.40 17.19
CA GLN A 493 -1.94 8.23 18.54
C GLN A 493 -2.47 7.02 19.33
N ARG A 494 -3.57 6.39 18.88
CA ARG A 494 -4.21 5.23 19.52
C ARG A 494 -4.25 3.98 18.63
N VAL A 495 -3.55 4.00 17.50
CA VAL A 495 -3.49 2.89 16.56
C VAL A 495 -2.04 2.40 16.56
N GLU A 496 -1.80 1.28 17.24
CA GLU A 496 -0.44 0.82 17.54
C GLU A 496 0.32 0.46 16.25
N GLU A 497 -0.37 -0.05 15.25
CA GLU A 497 0.16 -0.48 13.95
C GLU A 497 0.78 0.68 13.15
N VAL A 498 0.29 1.91 13.36
CA VAL A 498 0.77 3.14 12.68
C VAL A 498 1.40 4.15 13.64
N LYS A 499 1.81 3.69 14.82
CA LYS A 499 2.57 4.47 15.80
C LYS A 499 3.88 5.08 15.29
N PRO A 500 4.61 4.45 14.34
CA PRO A 500 5.75 5.11 13.69
C PRO A 500 5.40 6.48 13.09
N TYR A 501 4.30 6.57 12.35
CA TYR A 501 3.83 7.84 11.77
C TYR A 501 3.38 8.85 12.83
N TYR A 502 2.72 8.40 13.90
CA TYR A 502 2.43 9.29 15.03
C TYR A 502 3.71 9.90 15.62
N THR A 503 4.75 9.08 15.77
CA THR A 503 6.05 9.52 16.30
C THR A 503 6.74 10.50 15.35
N GLU A 504 6.72 10.23 14.04
CA GLU A 504 7.16 11.17 12.99
C GLU A 504 6.50 12.55 13.19
N GLY A 505 5.18 12.58 13.28
CA GLY A 505 4.42 13.82 13.46
C GLY A 505 4.83 14.59 14.70
N LEU A 506 5.02 13.91 15.83
CA LEU A 506 5.47 14.54 17.07
C LEU A 506 6.89 15.11 16.98
N ILE A 507 7.82 14.39 16.35
CA ILE A 507 9.20 14.87 16.20
C ILE A 507 9.23 16.13 15.34
N HIS A 508 8.56 16.10 14.18
CA HIS A 508 8.48 17.29 13.32
C HIS A 508 7.83 18.48 14.02
N LEU A 509 6.69 18.30 14.69
CA LEU A 509 6.04 19.37 15.44
C LEU A 509 6.96 19.94 16.53
N SER A 510 7.63 19.07 17.30
CA SER A 510 8.57 19.49 18.34
C SER A 510 9.67 20.39 17.78
N LEU A 511 10.30 19.99 16.66
CA LEU A 511 11.35 20.79 16.00
C LEU A 511 10.81 22.12 15.46
N LEU A 512 9.60 22.12 14.90
CA LEU A 512 8.95 23.32 14.37
C LEU A 512 8.58 24.33 15.47
N PHE A 513 8.14 23.86 16.64
CA PHE A 513 7.91 24.71 17.81
C PHE A 513 9.22 25.21 18.43
N GLN A 514 10.23 24.34 18.58
CA GLN A 514 11.52 24.71 19.16
C GLN A 514 12.28 25.73 18.32
N SER A 515 12.16 25.65 16.99
CA SER A 515 12.75 26.64 16.07
C SER A 515 12.00 27.97 16.04
N GLY A 516 10.84 28.08 16.69
CA GLY A 516 10.00 29.28 16.72
C GLY A 516 9.23 29.52 15.42
N VAL A 517 9.22 28.56 14.49
CA VAL A 517 8.46 28.67 13.24
C VAL A 517 6.97 28.46 13.50
N LEU A 518 6.63 27.57 14.45
CA LEU A 518 5.27 27.42 14.96
C LEU A 518 5.15 28.01 16.37
N LYS A 519 3.98 28.60 16.65
CA LYS A 519 3.56 29.04 17.98
C LYS A 519 2.05 28.85 18.10
N PHE A 520 1.57 28.54 19.30
CA PHE A 520 0.14 28.60 19.62
C PHE A 520 -0.24 30.04 19.95
N GLU A 521 -1.41 30.47 19.51
CA GLU A 521 -1.94 31.79 19.85
C GLU A 521 -2.97 31.64 20.97
N ASN A 522 -2.77 32.36 22.08
CA ASN A 522 -3.65 32.32 23.25
C ASN A 522 -3.73 30.96 23.97
N ASN A 523 -2.64 30.19 24.00
CA ASN A 523 -2.62 28.80 24.50
C ASN A 523 -3.65 27.89 23.79
N ARG A 524 -3.94 28.19 22.53
CA ARG A 524 -4.80 27.41 21.63
C ARG A 524 -4.12 27.20 20.30
#